data_AF-A0A5B7CD66-F1
#
_entry.id   AF-A0A5B7CD66-F1
#
_cell.length_a   1.000
_cell.length_b   1.000
_cell.length_c   1.000
_cell.angle_alpha   90.00
_cell.angle_beta   90.00
_cell.angle_gamma   90.00
#
_symmetry.space_group_name_H-M   'P 1'
#
loop_
_entity.id
_entity.type
_entity.pdbx_description
1 polymer ?
#
loop_
_entity_poly.entity_id
_entity_poly.type
_entity_poly.pdbx_seq_one_letter_code
_entity_poly.pdbx_strand_id
1 'polypeptide(L)'
;PRVGHSATLIVGGRLLIYGGEDTYRHRKDDFWVLDISSMPSVKMRPITLNPEGLLANMWKRLKSKGYKPNCRSFHRACADHSGCYLYVFGGMVDGLLQPAESFGLRFDGELFLVELELELELELQL
;
A
#
# COMPACT_ATOMS: atom_id res chain seq x y z
N PRO A 1 7.81 8.60 -3.11
CA PRO A 1 6.71 9.47 -3.61
C PRO A 1 5.83 8.74 -4.64
N ARG A 2 4.51 8.86 -4.54
CA ARG A 2 3.54 8.21 -5.43
C ARG A 2 2.19 8.93 -5.42
N VAL A 3 1.43 8.90 -6.51
CA VAL A 3 0.02 9.34 -6.61
C VAL A 3 -0.89 8.20 -7.06
N GLY A 4 -2.19 8.33 -6.83
CA GLY A 4 -3.17 7.30 -7.23
C GLY A 4 -2.97 5.95 -6.52
N HIS A 5 -2.32 5.91 -5.37
CA HIS A 5 -2.19 4.70 -4.56
C HIS A 5 -3.42 4.55 -3.65
N SER A 6 -3.62 3.35 -3.11
CA SER A 6 -4.54 3.14 -1.99
C SER A 6 -3.78 3.18 -0.66
N ALA A 7 -4.40 3.75 0.37
CA ALA A 7 -3.94 3.68 1.75
C ALA A 7 -5.09 3.15 2.62
N THR A 8 -4.97 1.92 3.11
CA THR A 8 -6.07 1.22 3.78
C THR A 8 -5.68 0.82 5.19
N LEU A 9 -6.53 1.11 6.17
CA LEU A 9 -6.32 0.66 7.55
C LEU A 9 -6.41 -0.87 7.61
N ILE A 10 -5.40 -1.48 8.21
CA ILE A 10 -5.28 -2.92 8.41
C ILE A 10 -5.06 -3.23 9.89
N VAL A 11 -5.07 -4.53 10.22
CA VAL A 11 -4.85 -5.06 11.56
C VAL A 11 -3.59 -4.46 12.23
N GLY A 12 -3.72 -4.13 13.51
CA GLY A 12 -2.64 -3.60 14.36
C GLY A 12 -2.43 -2.09 14.27
N GLY A 13 -3.40 -1.32 13.76
CA GLY A 13 -3.26 0.15 13.66
C GLY A 13 -2.21 0.55 12.63
N ARG A 14 -2.22 -0.12 11.47
CA ARG A 14 -1.24 0.10 10.41
C ARG A 14 -1.96 0.45 9.10
N LEU A 15 -1.30 1.19 8.22
CA LEU A 15 -1.80 1.49 6.88
C LEU A 15 -1.06 0.64 5.86
N LEU A 16 -1.80 -0.11 5.06
CA LEU A 16 -1.27 -0.78 3.88
C LEU A 16 -1.38 0.13 2.67
N ILE A 17 -0.23 0.46 2.10
CA ILE A 17 -0.07 1.22 0.86
C ILE A 17 0.16 0.25 -0.28
N TYR A 18 -0.62 0.38 -1.36
CA TYR A 18 -0.46 -0.42 -2.57
C TYR A 18 -0.57 0.43 -3.83
N GLY A 19 0.30 0.12 -4.79
CA GLY A 19 0.29 0.68 -6.14
C GLY A 19 0.55 2.18 -6.21
N GLY A 20 -0.09 2.83 -7.19
CA GLY A 20 0.16 4.22 -7.56
C GLY A 20 1.31 4.35 -8.57
N GLU A 21 1.66 5.59 -8.89
CA GLU A 21 2.68 5.92 -9.89
C GLU A 21 3.54 7.10 -9.44
N ASP A 22 4.77 7.20 -9.98
CA ASP A 22 5.62 8.37 -9.75
C ASP A 22 5.43 9.46 -10.82
N THR A 23 6.23 10.53 -10.72
CA THR A 23 6.18 11.68 -11.63
C THR A 23 6.45 11.32 -13.10
N TYR A 24 7.04 10.16 -13.36
CA TYR A 24 7.35 9.67 -14.71
C TYR A 24 6.31 8.65 -15.19
N ARG A 25 5.17 8.53 -14.49
CA ARG A 25 4.11 7.56 -14.75
C ARG A 25 4.58 6.10 -14.64
N HIS A 26 5.67 5.82 -13.93
CA HIS A 26 6.00 4.44 -13.61
C HIS A 26 5.05 3.93 -12.53
N ARG A 27 4.08 3.12 -12.97
CA ARG A 27 3.14 2.42 -12.10
C ARG A 27 3.87 1.41 -11.22
N LYS A 28 3.28 1.16 -10.06
CA LYS A 28 3.85 0.32 -9.02
C LYS A 28 2.89 -0.80 -8.68
N ASP A 29 3.44 -1.91 -8.23
CA ASP A 29 2.76 -3.10 -7.72
C ASP A 29 3.28 -3.48 -6.32
N ASP A 30 4.05 -2.60 -5.68
CA ASP A 30 4.66 -2.85 -4.39
C ASP A 30 3.71 -2.55 -3.22
N PHE A 31 3.89 -3.32 -2.15
CA PHE A 31 3.20 -3.14 -0.88
C PHE A 31 4.13 -2.52 0.16
N TRP A 32 3.63 -1.50 0.84
CA TRP A 32 4.29 -0.89 1.99
C TRP A 32 3.34 -0.81 3.16
N VAL A 33 3.85 -1.05 4.37
CA VAL A 33 3.13 -0.81 5.61
C VAL A 33 3.71 0.42 6.26
N LEU A 34 2.83 1.32 6.67
CA LEU A 34 3.12 2.39 7.62
C LEU A 34 2.50 2.01 8.96
N ASP A 35 3.34 1.80 9.97
CA ASP A 35 2.86 1.68 11.33
C ASP A 35 2.43 3.05 11.85
N ILE A 36 1.14 3.23 12.15
CA ILE A 36 0.62 4.48 12.72
C ILE A 36 0.23 4.32 14.20
N SER A 37 0.37 3.13 14.76
CA SER A 37 0.03 2.83 16.15
C SER A 37 0.93 3.58 17.14
N SER A 38 2.18 3.82 16.73
CA SER A 38 3.19 4.53 17.51
C SER A 38 3.19 6.04 17.29
N MET A 39 2.29 6.58 16.45
CA MET A 39 2.19 8.03 16.30
C MET A 39 1.61 8.63 17.58
N PRO A 40 2.34 9.55 18.26
CA PRO A 40 1.75 10.31 19.34
C PRO A 40 0.52 11.02 18.77
N SER A 41 -0.64 10.83 19.39
CA SER A 41 -1.84 11.58 19.04
C SER A 41 -1.42 13.05 18.99
N VAL A 42 -1.61 13.72 17.85
CA VAL A 42 -1.21 15.12 17.64
C VAL A 42 -2.12 16.01 18.50
N LYS A 43 -1.98 15.94 19.82
CA LYS A 43 -2.25 17.07 20.70
C LYS A 43 -1.00 17.92 20.56
N MET A 44 -1.13 19.03 19.83
CA MET A 44 -0.10 20.05 19.62
C MET A 44 0.86 20.12 20.81
N ARG A 45 2.07 19.60 20.62
CA ARG A 45 3.21 19.90 21.50
C ARG A 45 4.33 20.42 20.61
N PRO A 46 5.05 21.48 21.00
CA PRO A 46 6.20 21.96 20.25
C PRO A 46 7.25 20.84 20.26
N ILE A 47 7.57 20.30 19.08
CA ILE A 47 8.51 19.19 18.94
C ILE A 47 9.93 19.75 19.05
N THR A 48 10.56 19.55 20.20
CA THR A 48 12.02 19.78 20.41
C THR A 48 12.82 18.47 20.31
N LEU A 49 12.33 17.47 19.58
CA LEU A 49 13.02 16.18 19.41
C LEU A 49 13.14 15.84 17.93
N ASN A 50 14.34 15.39 17.54
CA ASN A 50 14.75 15.17 16.15
C ASN A 50 13.79 14.17 15.44
N PRO A 51 12.88 14.62 14.57
CA PRO A 51 11.75 13.81 14.07
C PRO A 51 12.18 12.71 13.10
N GLU A 52 13.34 12.86 12.46
CA GLU A 52 13.74 12.03 11.32
C GLU A 52 14.04 10.57 11.71
N GLY A 53 14.61 10.34 12.90
CA GLY A 53 14.94 8.99 13.37
C GLY A 53 13.73 8.18 13.82
N LEU A 54 12.66 8.84 14.30
CA LEU A 54 11.43 8.18 14.73
C LEU A 54 10.54 7.78 13.54
N LEU A 55 10.52 8.61 12.49
CA LEU A 55 9.70 8.36 11.29
C LEU A 55 10.28 7.29 10.35
N ALA A 56 11.61 7.16 10.29
CA ALA A 56 12.28 6.22 9.37
C ALA A 56 11.93 4.74 9.66
N ASN A 57 11.65 4.40 10.92
CA ASN A 57 11.37 3.02 11.33
C ASN A 57 9.90 2.59 11.19
N MET A 58 9.02 3.49 10.72
CA MET A 58 7.59 3.20 10.64
C MET A 58 7.18 2.57 9.31
N TRP A 59 8.06 2.64 8.29
CA TRP A 59 7.78 2.13 6.95
C TRP A 59 8.48 0.78 6.71
N LYS A 60 7.69 -0.24 6.38
CA LYS A 60 8.20 -1.57 6.01
C LYS A 60 7.67 -1.98 4.65
N ARG A 61 8.56 -2.33 3.71
CA ARG A 61 8.14 -2.95 2.45
C ARG A 61 7.74 -4.40 2.70
N LEU A 62 6.58 -4.82 2.21
CA LEU A 62 6.14 -6.20 2.27
C LEU A 62 6.53 -6.96 0.99
N LYS A 63 6.81 -8.25 1.15
CA LYS A 63 6.96 -9.18 0.03
C LYS A 63 5.64 -9.91 -0.16
N SER A 64 5.15 -9.96 -1.40
CA SER A 64 3.98 -10.76 -1.77
C SER A 64 4.42 -12.14 -2.29
N LYS A 65 3.56 -13.14 -2.08
CA LYS A 65 3.69 -14.49 -2.64
C LYS A 65 2.44 -14.79 -3.49
N GLY A 66 2.55 -15.74 -4.41
CA GLY A 66 1.41 -16.15 -5.25
C GLY A 66 1.19 -15.25 -6.46
N TYR A 67 -0.09 -14.97 -6.76
CA TYR A 67 -0.51 -14.18 -7.93
C TYR A 67 0.07 -12.76 -7.88
N LYS A 68 0.57 -12.28 -9.02
CA LYS A 68 1.16 -10.94 -9.16
C LYS A 68 0.28 -10.09 -10.09
N PRO A 69 -0.57 -9.21 -9.53
CA PRO A 69 -1.37 -8.30 -10.34
C PRO A 69 -0.47 -7.29 -11.07
N ASN A 70 -0.95 -6.79 -12.20
CA ASN A 70 -0.25 -5.73 -12.94
C ASN A 70 -0.07 -4.46 -12.08
N CYS A 71 1.04 -3.76 -12.30
CA CYS A 71 1.27 -2.42 -11.78
C CYS A 71 0.10 -1.49 -12.11
N ARG A 72 -0.41 -0.79 -11.11
CA ARG A 72 -1.63 0.03 -11.27
C ARG A 72 -1.63 1.29 -10.43
N SER A 73 -2.39 2.28 -10.89
CA SER A 73 -2.70 3.52 -10.19
C SER A 73 -4.20 3.81 -10.25
N PHE A 74 -4.69 4.72 -9.43
CA PHE A 74 -6.09 5.15 -9.37
C PHE A 74 -7.10 4.00 -9.13
N HIS A 75 -6.67 2.90 -8.51
CA HIS A 75 -7.52 1.80 -8.06
C HIS A 75 -8.18 2.12 -6.72
N ARG A 76 -9.16 1.30 -6.33
CA ARG A 76 -9.73 1.33 -4.98
C ARG A 76 -9.26 0.12 -4.18
N ALA A 77 -9.07 0.30 -2.88
CA ALA A 77 -8.92 -0.80 -1.94
C ALA A 77 -9.80 -0.63 -0.71
N CYS A 78 -10.20 -1.73 -0.11
CA CYS A 78 -10.85 -1.78 1.21
C CYS A 78 -10.43 -3.03 1.97
N ALA A 79 -10.37 -2.92 3.30
CA ALA A 79 -10.15 -4.06 4.18
C ALA A 79 -11.49 -4.64 4.64
N ASP A 80 -11.49 -5.93 4.99
CA ASP A 80 -12.57 -6.54 5.73
C ASP A 80 -12.61 -6.06 7.20
N HIS A 81 -13.55 -6.59 7.99
CA HIS A 81 -13.68 -6.19 9.39
C HIS A 81 -12.47 -6.59 10.26
N SER A 82 -11.78 -7.69 9.93
CA SER A 82 -10.58 -8.10 10.65
C SER A 82 -9.37 -7.21 10.35
N GLY A 83 -9.35 -6.59 9.17
CA GLY A 83 -8.19 -5.87 8.67
C GLY A 83 -7.07 -6.79 8.17
N CYS A 84 -7.32 -8.08 8.04
CA CYS A 84 -6.37 -9.08 7.52
C CYS A 84 -6.55 -9.34 6.02
N TYR A 85 -7.70 -8.99 5.45
CA TYR A 85 -8.02 -9.21 4.05
C TYR A 85 -8.27 -7.88 3.35
N LEU A 86 -7.53 -7.62 2.26
CA LEU A 86 -7.69 -6.44 1.43
C LEU A 86 -8.24 -6.80 0.06
N TYR A 87 -9.31 -6.13 -0.36
CA TYR A 87 -9.85 -6.23 -1.70
C TYR A 87 -9.36 -5.05 -2.51
N VAL A 88 -8.74 -5.31 -3.66
CA VAL A 88 -8.27 -4.27 -4.58
C VAL A 88 -9.01 -4.41 -5.90
N PHE A 89 -9.64 -3.32 -6.35
CA PHE A 89 -10.47 -3.33 -7.55
C PHE A 89 -10.05 -2.25 -8.55
N GLY A 90 -9.90 -2.71 -9.79
CA GLY A 90 -9.71 -1.92 -10.98
C GLY A 90 -8.46 -1.05 -10.97
N GLY A 91 -8.59 0.16 -11.52
CA GLY A 91 -7.52 1.13 -11.68
C GLY A 91 -6.96 1.20 -13.09
N MET A 92 -6.02 2.10 -13.29
CA MET A 92 -5.29 2.30 -14.54
C MET A 92 -4.05 1.42 -14.57
N VAL A 93 -3.91 0.63 -15.64
CA VAL A 93 -2.76 -0.22 -15.94
C VAL A 93 -2.09 0.22 -17.23
N ASP A 94 -0.87 -0.27 -17.46
CA ASP A 94 -0.22 -0.12 -18.76
C ASP A 94 -0.99 -0.89 -19.82
N GLY A 95 -1.35 -0.21 -20.92
CA GLY A 95 -2.01 -0.81 -22.08
C GLY A 95 -1.03 -1.08 -23.22
N LEU A 96 -1.38 -2.03 -24.10
CA LEU A 96 -0.74 -2.15 -25.42
C LEU A 96 -1.08 -0.91 -26.26
N LEU A 97 -0.09 -0.34 -26.94
CA LEU A 97 -0.30 0.74 -27.89
C LEU A 97 -1.14 0.22 -29.07
N GLN A 98 -2.44 0.46 -29.04
CA GLN A 98 -3.29 0.33 -30.22
C GLN A 98 -3.02 1.55 -31.12
N PRO A 99 -2.83 1.40 -32.46
CA PRO A 99 -2.50 2.49 -33.36
C PRO A 99 -3.48 3.68 -33.37
N ALA A 100 -4.68 3.51 -32.82
CA ALA A 100 -5.74 4.51 -32.75
C ALA A 100 -5.92 5.18 -31.38
N GLU A 101 -5.18 4.75 -30.34
CA GLU A 101 -5.35 5.28 -28.99
C GLU A 101 -4.20 6.23 -28.59
N SER A 102 -4.56 7.43 -28.15
CA SER A 102 -3.63 8.44 -27.66
C SER A 102 -3.03 8.01 -26.31
N PHE A 103 -1.83 7.41 -26.34
CA PHE A 103 -1.06 6.88 -25.20
C PHE A 103 -1.78 5.76 -24.43
N GLY A 104 -1.15 4.58 -24.33
CA GLY A 104 -1.68 3.32 -23.78
C GLY A 104 -2.09 3.34 -22.30
N LEU A 105 -3.16 4.05 -21.99
CA LEU A 105 -3.81 4.12 -20.68
C LEU A 105 -5.05 3.24 -20.71
N ARG A 106 -4.99 2.06 -20.07
CA ARG A 106 -6.12 1.13 -19.99
C ARG A 106 -6.67 1.11 -18.57
N PHE A 107 -7.99 1.15 -18.44
CA PHE A 107 -8.64 0.80 -17.17
C PHE A 107 -8.78 -0.72 -17.10
N ASP A 108 -8.35 -1.29 -15.97
CA ASP A 108 -8.52 -2.69 -15.67
C ASP A 108 -9.74 -2.88 -14.76
N GLY A 109 -10.45 -3.99 -14.95
CA GLY A 109 -11.61 -4.37 -14.13
C GLY A 109 -11.29 -5.47 -13.12
N GLU A 110 -10.02 -5.83 -12.97
CA GLU A 110 -9.59 -6.91 -12.09
C GLU A 110 -9.90 -6.62 -10.62
N LEU A 111 -10.46 -7.62 -9.93
CA LEU A 111 -10.56 -7.72 -8.48
C LEU A 111 -9.56 -8.77 -7.99
N PHE A 112 -8.74 -8.43 -7.01
CA PHE A 112 -7.92 -9.42 -6.32
C PHE A 112 -7.91 -9.20 -4.81
N LEU A 113 -7.58 -10.28 -4.09
CA LEU A 113 -7.50 -10.33 -2.64
C LEU A 113 -6.04 -10.33 -2.20
N VAL A 114 -5.75 -9.57 -1.15
CA VAL A 114 -4.48 -9.58 -0.43
C VAL A 114 -4.75 -10.11 0.97
N GLU A 115 -4.19 -11.26 1.28
CA GLU A 115 -4.21 -11.84 2.63
C GLU A 115 -2.93 -11.46 3.37
N LEU A 116 -3.07 -10.95 4.59
CA LEU A 116 -1.95 -10.61 5.46
C LEU A 116 -1.59 -11.79 6.36
N GLU A 117 -0.44 -12.41 6.10
CA GLU A 117 0.16 -13.39 7.00
C GLU A 117 0.74 -12.67 8.23
N LEU A 118 0.14 -12.89 9.40
CA LEU A 118 0.70 -12.44 10.67
C LEU A 118 1.79 -13.41 11.10
N GLU A 119 3.03 -12.93 11.12
CA GLU A 119 4.13 -13.66 11.76
C GLU A 119 3.95 -13.52 13.27
N LEU A 120 3.42 -14.56 13.92
CA LEU A 120 3.44 -14.66 15.37
C LEU A 120 4.89 -14.92 15.78
N GLU A 121 5.57 -13.89 16.30
CA GLU A 121 6.76 -14.10 17.11
C GLU A 121 6.33 -14.80 18.39
N LEU A 122 6.37 -16.14 18.37
CA LEU A 122 6.36 -16.93 19.59
C LEU A 122 7.69 -16.68 20.29
N GLU A 123 7.72 -15.70 21.20
CA GLU A 123 8.76 -15.63 22.22
C GLU A 123 8.61 -16.85 23.13
N LEU A 124 9.26 -17.96 22.75
CA LEU A 124 9.57 -19.04 23.66
C LEU A 124 10.62 -18.51 24.65
N GLN A 125 10.15 -17.94 25.76
CA GLN A 125 10.98 -17.75 26.94
C GLN A 125 11.22 -19.15 27.55
N LEU A 126 12.43 -19.69 27.30
CA LEU A 126 13.02 -20.80 28.06
C LEU A 126 13.87 -20.24 29.19
#